data_AF-A0A7X6YKK0-F1
#
_entry.id   AF-A0A7X6YKK0-F1
#
_cell.length_a   1.000
_cell.length_b   1.000
_cell.length_c   1.000
_cell.angle_alpha   90.00
_cell.angle_beta   90.00
_cell.angle_gamma   90.00
#
_symmetry.space_group_name_H-M   'P 1'
#
loop_
_entity.id
_entity.type
_entity.pdbx_description
1 polymer ?
#
loop_
_entity_poly.entity_id
_entity_poly.type
_entity_poly.pdbx_seq_one_letter_code
_entity_poly.pdbx_strand_id
1 'polypeptide(L)' 'MKRKINYIVTIIADKYKQEFQVIACNRKEAEDIVDNVLLECSCFNFQNKNQYRLEIRKNRKE' A
#
# COMPACT_ATOMS: atom_id res chain seq x y z
N MET A 1 6.17 23.46 0.63
CA MET A 1 5.17 22.46 1.07
C MET A 1 5.33 21.20 0.22
N LYS A 2 5.59 20.04 0.82
CA LYS A 2 5.65 18.77 0.06
C LYS A 2 4.25 18.48 -0.50
N ARG A 3 4.14 18.31 -1.82
CA ARG A 3 2.87 17.99 -2.47
C ARG A 3 2.46 16.58 -2.06
N LYS A 4 1.33 16.47 -1.37
CA LYS A 4 0.70 15.19 -1.08
C LYS A 4 -0.02 14.71 -2.33
N ILE A 5 0.27 13.49 -2.75
CA ILE A 5 -0.30 12.85 -3.93
C ILE A 5 -1.12 11.66 -3.43
N ASN A 6 -2.29 11.47 -4.03
CA ASN A 6 -3.11 10.30 -3.76
C ASN A 6 -2.57 9.11 -4.58
N TYR A 7 -2.21 8.03 -3.92
CA TYR A 7 -1.75 6.78 -4.52
C TYR A 7 -2.82 5.71 -4.29
N ILE A 8 -3.04 4.86 -5.28
CA ILE A 8 -3.78 3.62 -5.12
C ILE A 8 -2.75 2.54 -4.88
N VAL A 9 -2.89 1.82 -3.77
CA VAL A 9 -2.06 0.67 -3.43
C VAL A 9 -2.92 -0.58 -3.47
N THR A 10 -2.47 -1.56 -4.23
CA THR A 10 -3.12 -2.87 -4.38
C THR A 10 -2.28 -3.91 -3.64
N ILE A 11 -2.87 -4.55 -2.65
CA ILE A 11 -2.31 -5.77 -2.06
C ILE A 11 -2.72 -6.94 -2.94
N ILE A 12 -1.74 -7.76 -3.29
CA ILE A 12 -1.95 -9.01 -4.00
C ILE A 12 -1.27 -10.10 -3.17
N ALA A 13 -2.07 -10.96 -2.56
CA ALA A 13 -1.65 -12.20 -1.92
C ALA A 13 -2.45 -13.37 -2.51
N ASP A 14 -2.05 -14.60 -2.21
CA ASP A 14 -2.47 -15.84 -2.91
C ASP A 14 -3.95 -15.86 -3.37
N LYS A 15 -4.89 -15.65 -2.44
CA LYS A 15 -6.34 -15.56 -2.72
C LYS A 15 -6.96 -14.23 -2.32
N TYR A 16 -6.14 -13.21 -2.08
CA TYR A 16 -6.58 -11.93 -1.54
C TYR A 16 -6.05 -10.79 -2.41
N LYS A 17 -6.98 -10.01 -2.96
CA LYS A 17 -6.66 -8.79 -3.68
C LYS A 17 -7.49 -7.64 -3.12
N GLN A 18 -6.83 -6.59 -2.65
CA GLN A 18 -7.49 -5.43 -2.07
C GLN A 18 -6.81 -4.15 -2.51
N GLU A 19 -7.61 -3.16 -2.91
CA GLU A 19 -7.16 -1.83 -3.28
C GLU A 19 -7.56 -0.81 -2.21
N PHE A 20 -6.67 0.14 -1.92
CA PHE A 20 -6.96 1.27 -1.04
C PHE A 20 -6.17 2.49 -1.47
N GLN A 21 -6.64 3.66 -1.03
CA GLN A 21 -6.05 4.94 -1.34
C GLN A 21 -5.21 5.45 -0.18
N VAL A 22 -3.98 5.87 -0.47
CA VAL A 22 -3.02 6.40 0.50
C VAL A 22 -2.51 7.74 0.01
N ILE A 23 -2.58 8.74 0.88
CA ILE A 23 -2.05 10.07 0.62
C ILE A 23 -0.60 10.10 1.10
N ALA A 24 0.35 10.25 0.18
CA ALA A 24 1.78 10.28 0.48
C ALA A 24 2.53 11.29 -0.41
N CYS A 25 3.72 11.68 0.00
CA CYS A 25 4.55 12.61 -0.76
C CYS A 25 5.20 11.94 -1.99
N ASN A 26 5.48 10.63 -1.90
CA ASN A 26 6.14 9.88 -2.96
C ASN A 26 5.75 8.39 -2.88
N ARG A 27 6.14 7.61 -3.89
CA ARG A 27 5.79 6.18 -4.00
C ARG A 27 6.37 5.34 -2.86
N LYS A 28 7.58 5.67 -2.39
CA LYS A 28 8.26 4.96 -1.31
C LYS A 28 7.55 5.18 0.03
N GLU A 29 7.13 6.42 0.31
CA GLU A 29 6.36 6.75 1.50
C GLU A 29 4.98 6.06 1.49
N ALA A 30 4.33 5.97 0.33
CA ALA A 30 3.10 5.19 0.19
C ALA A 30 3.31 3.69 0.46
N GLU A 31 4.42 3.12 -0.02
CA GLU A 31 4.80 1.73 0.26
C GLU A 31 5.01 1.50 1.76
N ASP A 32 5.81 2.36 2.40
CA ASP A 32 6.17 2.24 3.81
C ASP A 32 4.93 2.30 4.72
N ILE A 33 4.01 3.24 4.47
CA ILE A 33 2.76 3.35 5.25
C ILE A 33 1.97 2.05 5.20
N VAL A 34 1.84 1.47 4.00
CA VAL A 34 1.03 0.26 3.79
C VAL A 34 1.73 -0.96 4.37
N ASP A 35 3.04 -1.06 4.18
CA ASP A 35 3.84 -2.17 4.67
C ASP A 35 3.83 -2.22 6.20
N ASN A 36 3.95 -1.06 6.88
CA ASN A 36 3.79 -0.98 8.34
C ASN A 36 2.40 -1.47 8.77
N VAL A 37 1.32 -1.00 8.12
CA VAL A 37 -0.05 -1.45 8.46
C VAL A 37 -0.20 -2.96 8.25
N LEU A 38 0.37 -3.53 7.20
CA LEU A 38 0.21 -4.95 6.90
C LEU A 38 0.99 -5.87 7.83
N LEU A 39 2.16 -5.43 8.30
CA LEU A 39 2.99 -6.18 9.23
C LEU A 39 2.53 -6.01 10.68
N GLU A 40 1.99 -4.84 11.04
CA GLU A 40 1.51 -4.58 12.41
C GLU A 40 0.07 -5.05 12.64
N CYS A 41 -0.76 -5.13 11.60
CA CYS A 41 -2.17 -5.47 11.74
C CYS A 41 -2.39 -7.00 11.73
N SER A 42 -2.71 -7.54 12.89
CA SER A 42 -3.02 -8.97 13.11
C SER A 42 -4.17 -9.49 12.22
N CYS A 43 -5.03 -8.60 11.71
CA CYS A 43 -6.14 -8.97 10.81
C CYS A 43 -5.65 -9.53 9.46
N PHE A 44 -4.49 -9.07 8.99
CA PHE A 44 -3.90 -9.55 7.74
C PHE A 44 -3.00 -10.79 7.94
N ASN A 45 -2.45 -10.93 9.15
CA ASN A 45 -1.64 -12.08 9.58
C ASN A 45 -0.44 -12.38 8.64
N PHE A 46 0.11 -11.35 7.99
CA PHE A 46 1.31 -11.49 7.18
C PHE A 46 2.55 -11.52 8.09
N GLN A 47 3.32 -12.60 8.03
CA GLN A 47 4.55 -12.72 8.82
C GLN A 47 5.75 -12.04 8.15
N ASN A 48 5.75 -11.99 6.81
CA ASN A 48 6.87 -11.52 6.01
C ASN A 48 6.39 -10.87 4.70
N LYS A 49 7.18 -9.93 4.16
CA LYS A 49 6.94 -9.27 2.86
C LYS A 49 6.82 -10.23 1.67
N ASN A 50 7.33 -11.46 1.80
CA ASN A 50 7.23 -12.46 0.73
C ASN A 50 5.81 -13.03 0.58
N GLN A 51 4.91 -12.77 1.54
CA GLN A 51 3.54 -13.29 1.54
C GLN A 51 2.55 -12.40 0.78
N TYR A 52 2.96 -11.19 0.41
CA TYR A 52 2.14 -10.24 -0.34
C TYR A 52 2.98 -9.44 -1.32
N ARG A 53 2.35 -8.94 -2.38
CA ARG A 53 2.95 -7.97 -3.30
C ARG A 53 2.14 -6.70 -3.25
N LEU A 54 2.84 -5.56 -3.23
CA LEU A 54 2.22 -4.24 -3.32
C LEU A 54 2.40 -3.70 -4.73
N GLU A 55 1.29 -3.32 -5.36
CA GLU A 55 1.31 -2.55 -6.60
C GLU A 55 0.84 -1.13 -6.30
N ILE A 56 1.73 -0.15 -6.51
CA ILE A 56 1.45 1.26 -6.19
C ILE A 56 1.31 2.04 -7.48
N ARG A 57 0.18 2.71 -7.68
CA ARG A 57 -0.04 3.62 -8.82
C ARG A 57 -0.47 5.00 -8.33
N LYS A 58 -0.14 6.04 -9.09
CA LYS A 58 -0.65 7.38 -8.80
C LYS A 58 -2.14 7.41 -9.16
N ASN A 59 -2.98 7.90 -8.25
CA ASN A 59 -4.36 8.19 -8.57
C ASN A 59 -4.38 9.48 -9.41
N ARG A 60 -4.22 9.35 -10.73
CA ARG A 60 -4.60 10.41 -11.67
C ARG A 60 -6.11 10.40 -11.74
N LYS A 61 -6.77 11.13 -10.83
CA LYS A 61 -8.11 11.63 -11.15
C LYS A 61 -7.90 12.64 -12.29
N GLU A 62 -8.21 12.21 -13.51
CA GLU A 62 -8.49 13.11 -14.62
C GLU A 62 -9.75 13.95 -14.30
#